data_AF-A0A8I6Z7W3-F1
#
_entry.id   AF-A0A8I6Z7W3-F1
#
_cell.length_a   1.000
_cell.length_b   1.000
_cell.length_c   1.000
_cell.angle_alpha   90.00
_cell.angle_beta   90.00
_cell.angle_gamma   90.00
#
_symmetry.space_group_name_H-M   'P 1'
#
loop_
_entity.id
_entity.type
_entity.pdbx_description
1 polymer ?
#
loop_
_entity_poly.entity_id
_entity_poly.type
_entity_poly.pdbx_seq_one_letter_code
_entity_poly.pdbx_strand_id
1 'polypeptide(L)'
;MLGAMAALGAGFDCASRAEIEAVLALGVVEPGSIVYANPCKPEAHLRYAAEVGVNLATYDTVDEVAKVKRCHPRCDLVLRIKGPDNPDAKIDLGTKYGARADEAARAAFDAAARLGMPPMRVLDIGGGFMPDATFDDAAEAINDALAQHFPRACGVEVIGEPGQYFAEKACTLASRVIGKRRRGEVREYWIDDGIYGALSCTILGDYVPRPRPLAAQRPPGGEKKYSTYASTVFGPTCDSRDRVVTGYQLPEMNVGEWLVFDGMGAYAASSGSNFNGFLMSDIKTHLAYST
;
A
#
# COMPACT_ATOMS: atom_id res chain seq x y z
N MET A 1 -2.17 12.74 -2.78
CA MET A 1 -2.41 11.95 -1.55
C MET A 1 -1.63 12.49 -0.36
N LEU A 2 -0.28 12.44 -0.37
CA LEU A 2 0.54 12.85 0.79
C LEU A 2 0.18 14.25 1.34
N GLY A 3 0.10 15.28 0.49
CA GLY A 3 -0.30 16.63 0.92
C GLY A 3 -1.71 16.72 1.52
N ALA A 4 -2.67 15.92 1.04
CA ALA A 4 -4.01 15.87 1.60
C ALA A 4 -4.02 15.20 2.98
N MET A 5 -3.25 14.12 3.17
CA MET A 5 -3.08 13.46 4.46
C MET A 5 -2.38 14.37 5.47
N ALA A 6 -1.34 15.09 5.05
CA ALA A 6 -0.66 16.07 5.89
C ALA A 6 -1.60 17.19 6.34
N ALA A 7 -2.45 17.70 5.45
CA ALA A 7 -3.46 18.71 5.79
C ALA A 7 -4.52 18.21 6.77
N LEU A 8 -4.77 16.90 6.82
CA LEU A 8 -5.65 16.25 7.80
C LEU A 8 -4.94 15.92 9.13
N GLY A 9 -3.65 16.24 9.26
CA GLY A 9 -2.86 16.00 10.47
C GLY A 9 -2.38 14.56 10.64
N ALA A 10 -2.33 13.77 9.57
CA ALA A 10 -1.80 12.40 9.64
C ALA A 10 -0.28 12.38 9.85
N GLY A 11 0.21 11.38 10.60
CA GLY A 11 1.60 10.97 10.58
C GLY A 11 1.95 10.12 9.35
N PHE A 12 3.22 9.80 9.18
CA PHE A 12 3.72 9.04 8.03
C PHE A 12 4.66 7.90 8.46
N ASP A 13 4.32 6.68 8.07
CA ASP A 13 5.27 5.57 8.00
C ASP A 13 6.13 5.77 6.74
N CYS A 14 7.45 5.75 6.91
CA CYS A 14 8.42 5.76 5.83
C CYS A 14 9.36 4.56 5.95
N ALA A 15 9.59 3.85 4.85
CA ALA A 15 10.45 2.68 4.76
C ALA A 15 11.85 2.98 4.19
N SER A 16 12.08 4.21 3.70
CA SER A 16 13.33 4.61 3.06
C SER A 16 13.65 6.10 3.20
N ARG A 17 14.90 6.47 2.92
CA ARG A 17 15.33 7.87 2.83
C ARG A 17 14.50 8.68 1.82
N ALA A 18 14.21 8.10 0.65
CA ALA A 18 13.46 8.79 -0.40
C ALA A 18 12.03 9.13 0.04
N GLU A 19 11.40 8.27 0.83
CA GLU A 19 10.06 8.53 1.39
C GLU A 19 10.11 9.62 2.47
N ILE A 20 11.11 9.58 3.36
CA ILE A 20 11.34 10.65 4.35
C ILE A 20 11.54 11.99 3.64
N GLU A 21 12.38 12.03 2.61
CA GLU A 21 12.60 13.22 1.77
C GLU A 21 11.29 13.71 1.13
N ALA A 22 10.49 12.81 0.56
CA ALA A 22 9.23 13.17 -0.08
C ALA A 22 8.19 13.75 0.90
N VAL A 23 8.11 13.21 2.11
CA VAL A 23 7.21 13.71 3.16
C VAL A 23 7.68 15.07 3.69
N LEU A 24 8.97 15.20 4.02
CA LEU A 24 9.52 16.46 4.53
C LEU A 24 9.48 17.58 3.47
N ALA A 25 9.61 17.25 2.19
CA ALA A 25 9.50 18.20 1.08
C ALA A 25 8.11 18.87 0.98
N LEU A 26 7.07 18.33 1.64
CA LEU A 26 5.77 19.00 1.76
C LEU A 26 5.85 20.30 2.57
N GLY A 27 6.88 20.46 3.42
CA GLY A 27 7.13 21.67 4.22
C GLY A 27 6.15 21.93 5.35
N VAL A 28 5.21 21.02 5.60
CA VAL A 28 4.17 21.13 6.64
C VAL A 28 4.15 19.95 7.63
N VAL A 29 5.03 18.96 7.42
CA VAL A 29 5.13 17.77 8.26
C VAL A 29 6.34 17.91 9.16
N GLU A 30 6.10 17.86 10.46
CA GLU A 30 7.18 17.85 11.45
C GLU A 30 7.88 16.48 11.46
N PRO A 31 9.23 16.42 11.61
CA PRO A 31 9.96 15.14 11.66
C PRO A 31 9.47 14.17 12.75
N GLY A 32 8.91 14.70 13.83
CA GLY A 32 8.32 13.90 14.92
C GLY A 32 7.03 13.16 14.53
N SER A 33 6.41 13.53 13.41
CA SER A 33 5.23 12.84 12.85
C SER A 33 5.61 11.72 11.88
N ILE A 34 6.90 11.37 11.77
CA ILE A 34 7.40 10.31 10.89
C ILE A 34 7.93 9.15 11.72
N VAL A 35 7.50 7.94 11.36
CA VAL A 35 8.07 6.69 11.86
C VAL A 35 8.90 6.07 10.76
N TYR A 36 10.18 5.79 11.03
CA TYR A 36 11.01 5.00 10.11
C TYR A 36 10.76 3.51 10.35
N ALA A 37 9.69 2.96 9.78
CA ALA A 37 9.16 1.66 10.16
C ALA A 37 9.65 0.45 9.34
N ASN A 38 10.77 0.60 8.62
CA ASN A 38 11.49 -0.54 8.07
C ASN A 38 12.32 -1.24 9.17
N PRO A 39 12.13 -2.53 9.48
CA PRO A 39 12.88 -3.20 10.54
C PRO A 39 14.37 -3.37 10.24
N CYS A 40 14.78 -3.39 8.96
CA CYS A 40 16.15 -3.65 8.53
C CYS A 40 16.69 -2.50 7.67
N LYS A 41 17.36 -1.52 8.31
CA LYS A 41 17.68 -0.22 7.69
C LYS A 41 19.13 -0.13 7.22
N PRO A 42 19.41 0.47 6.04
CA PRO A 42 20.78 0.84 5.67
C PRO A 42 21.35 1.87 6.66
N GLU A 43 22.62 1.73 7.05
CA GLU A 43 23.24 2.68 7.99
C GLU A 43 23.22 4.13 7.48
N ALA A 44 23.39 4.32 6.17
CA ALA A 44 23.32 5.65 5.56
C ALA A 44 21.93 6.29 5.73
N HIS A 45 20.86 5.50 5.70
CA HIS A 45 19.50 6.00 5.92
C HIS A 45 19.25 6.32 7.40
N LEU A 46 19.80 5.52 8.32
CA LEU A 46 19.73 5.82 9.75
C LEU A 46 20.44 7.12 10.11
N ARG A 47 21.63 7.36 9.54
CA ARG A 47 22.35 8.63 9.74
C ARG A 47 21.56 9.82 9.19
N TYR A 48 20.96 9.66 8.01
CA TYR A 48 20.11 10.69 7.43
C TYR A 48 18.87 10.98 8.30
N ALA A 49 18.16 9.94 8.78
CA ALA A 49 17.04 10.10 9.70
C ALA A 49 17.44 10.89 10.97
N ALA A 50 18.63 10.59 11.53
CA ALA A 50 19.18 11.32 12.67
C ALA A 50 19.48 12.80 12.36
N GLU A 51 19.98 13.09 11.15
CA GLU A 51 20.30 14.44 10.67
C GLU A 51 19.05 15.30 10.54
N VAL A 52 17.97 14.75 9.97
CA VAL A 52 16.71 15.48 9.74
C VAL A 52 15.72 15.40 10.91
N GLY A 53 16.10 14.74 12.01
CA GLY A 53 15.31 14.70 13.24
C GLY A 53 14.16 13.68 13.26
N VAL A 54 14.16 12.68 12.36
CA VAL A 54 13.25 11.54 12.44
C VAL A 54 13.81 10.57 13.48
N ASN A 55 13.17 10.55 14.66
CA ASN A 55 13.70 9.91 15.86
C ASN A 55 12.95 8.68 16.32
N LEU A 56 11.92 8.21 15.60
CA LEU A 56 11.20 6.99 15.93
C LEU A 56 11.43 5.95 14.84
N ALA A 57 11.92 4.76 15.19
CA ALA A 57 12.18 3.70 14.22
C ALA A 57 11.82 2.31 14.73
N THR A 58 11.40 1.42 13.83
CA THR A 58 11.13 0.03 14.19
C THR A 58 12.38 -0.83 14.20
N TYR A 59 12.33 -1.95 14.91
CA TYR A 59 13.36 -2.98 14.90
C TYR A 59 12.74 -4.34 15.27
N ASP A 60 13.39 -5.42 14.88
CA ASP A 60 12.97 -6.79 15.23
C ASP A 60 14.14 -7.71 15.63
N THR A 61 15.38 -7.21 15.61
CA THR A 61 16.58 -7.99 15.96
C THR A 61 17.55 -7.21 16.85
N VAL A 62 18.39 -7.94 17.60
CA VAL A 62 19.44 -7.37 18.44
C VAL A 62 20.49 -6.61 17.62
N ASP A 63 20.85 -7.12 16.44
CA ASP A 63 21.82 -6.48 15.55
C ASP A 63 21.30 -5.13 15.04
N GLU A 64 20.00 -5.02 14.77
CA GLU A 64 19.39 -3.77 14.40
C GLU A 64 19.45 -2.74 15.53
N VAL A 65 19.19 -3.15 16.79
CA VAL A 65 19.35 -2.25 17.96
C VAL A 65 20.79 -1.72 18.05
N ALA A 66 21.78 -2.61 17.89
CA ALA A 66 23.19 -2.20 17.93
C ALA A 66 23.56 -1.24 16.79
N LYS A 67 22.98 -1.43 15.60
CA LYS A 67 23.15 -0.54 14.46
C LYS A 67 22.49 0.81 14.69
N VAL A 68 21.26 0.86 15.20
CA VAL A 68 20.57 2.11 15.56
C VAL A 68 21.36 2.86 16.63
N LYS A 69 21.82 2.19 17.69
CA LYS A 69 22.65 2.84 18.73
C LYS A 69 23.89 3.52 18.16
N ARG A 70 24.56 2.88 17.19
CA ARG A 70 25.78 3.41 16.54
C ARG A 70 25.49 4.57 15.60
N CYS A 71 24.42 4.49 14.80
CA CYS A 71 24.12 5.46 13.74
C CYS A 71 23.19 6.60 14.17
N HIS A 72 22.30 6.35 15.14
CA HIS A 72 21.28 7.26 15.63
C HIS A 72 21.01 7.02 17.13
N PRO A 73 21.95 7.40 18.02
CA PRO A 73 21.90 7.07 19.45
C PRO A 73 20.74 7.74 20.23
N ARG A 74 20.05 8.72 19.62
CA ARG A 74 18.89 9.42 20.20
C ARG A 74 17.56 8.86 19.71
N CYS A 75 17.57 7.85 18.84
CA CYS A 75 16.37 7.25 18.30
C CYS A 75 15.58 6.53 19.39
N ASP A 76 14.31 6.85 19.51
CA ASP A 76 13.31 6.03 20.16
C ASP A 76 13.04 4.79 19.29
N LEU A 77 12.77 3.67 19.97
CA LEU A 77 12.63 2.37 19.33
C LEU A 77 11.21 1.82 19.51
N VAL A 78 10.67 1.25 18.44
CA VAL A 78 9.41 0.50 18.43
C VAL A 78 9.71 -0.96 18.06
N LEU A 79 9.45 -1.89 18.97
CA LEU A 79 9.64 -3.30 18.67
C LEU A 79 8.51 -3.78 17.75
N ARG A 80 8.85 -4.23 16.55
CA ARG A 80 7.88 -4.85 15.64
C ARG A 80 7.72 -6.33 16.00
N ILE A 81 6.54 -6.69 16.50
CA ILE A 81 6.19 -8.08 16.80
C ILE A 81 5.54 -8.72 15.58
N LYS A 82 5.87 -9.98 15.30
CA LYS A 82 5.20 -10.77 14.29
C LYS A 82 3.76 -11.06 14.76
N GLY A 83 2.77 -10.70 13.94
CA GLY A 83 1.38 -11.12 14.15
C GLY A 83 1.24 -12.66 14.15
N PRO A 84 0.14 -13.21 14.68
CA PRO A 84 -0.12 -14.64 14.60
C PRO A 84 -0.18 -15.10 13.13
N ASP A 85 0.26 -16.34 12.88
CA ASP A 85 0.12 -16.93 11.55
C ASP A 85 -1.38 -16.96 11.19
N ASN A 86 -1.74 -16.18 10.17
CA ASN A 86 -3.11 -16.07 9.70
C ASN A 86 -3.16 -16.58 8.25
N PRO A 87 -3.73 -17.78 7.99
CA PRO A 87 -3.84 -18.32 6.65
C PRO A 87 -4.76 -17.49 5.74
N ASP A 88 -5.62 -16.63 6.32
CA ASP A 88 -6.49 -15.72 5.58
C ASP A 88 -5.82 -14.36 5.28
N ALA A 89 -4.60 -14.13 5.77
CA ALA A 89 -3.85 -12.93 5.44
C ALA A 89 -3.47 -12.93 3.95
N LYS A 90 -3.85 -11.87 3.24
CA LYS A 90 -3.62 -11.76 1.80
C LYS A 90 -2.14 -11.62 1.45
N ILE A 91 -1.37 -10.96 2.32
CA ILE A 91 0.09 -10.82 2.20
C ILE A 91 0.69 -11.06 3.60
N ASP A 92 1.43 -12.16 3.75
CA ASP A 92 2.11 -12.49 5.01
C ASP A 92 3.53 -11.88 5.06
N LEU A 93 3.63 -10.70 5.69
CA LEU A 93 4.91 -10.05 5.97
C LEU A 93 5.68 -10.70 7.13
N GLY A 94 5.02 -11.53 7.95
CA GLY A 94 5.59 -12.19 9.11
C GLY A 94 6.60 -13.29 8.77
N THR A 95 6.70 -13.68 7.50
CA THR A 95 7.78 -14.52 6.98
C THR A 95 9.11 -13.77 6.85
N LYS A 96 9.06 -12.44 6.69
CA LYS A 96 10.22 -11.58 6.40
C LYS A 96 10.56 -10.63 7.54
N TYR A 97 9.57 -10.16 8.30
CA TYR A 97 9.69 -9.11 9.29
C TYR A 97 8.95 -9.43 10.58
N GLY A 98 9.42 -8.83 11.68
CA GLY A 98 8.77 -8.93 12.99
C GLY A 98 9.38 -10.03 13.85
N ALA A 99 9.68 -9.69 15.10
CA ALA A 99 10.19 -10.65 16.06
C ALA A 99 9.05 -11.60 16.45
N ARG A 100 9.30 -12.90 16.44
CA ARG A 100 8.36 -13.86 17.02
C ARG A 100 8.10 -13.44 18.47
N ALA A 101 6.84 -13.52 18.93
CA ALA A 101 6.43 -13.13 20.28
C ALA A 101 7.07 -13.99 21.41
N ASP A 102 8.02 -14.86 21.06
CA ASP A 102 8.82 -15.71 21.91
C ASP A 102 10.12 -15.00 22.34
N GLU A 103 11.18 -15.78 22.57
CA GLU A 103 12.49 -15.31 23.05
C GLU A 103 13.11 -14.21 22.16
N ALA A 104 12.78 -14.15 20.87
CA ALA A 104 13.36 -13.16 19.95
C ALA A 104 12.91 -11.73 20.27
N ALA A 105 11.60 -11.51 20.47
CA ALA A 105 11.05 -10.21 20.86
C ALA A 105 11.60 -9.77 22.22
N ARG A 106 11.67 -10.71 23.17
CA ARG A 106 12.24 -10.43 24.50
C ARG A 106 13.73 -10.06 24.43
N ALA A 107 14.53 -10.81 23.68
CA ALA A 107 15.96 -10.54 23.53
C ALA A 107 16.23 -9.18 22.88
N ALA A 108 15.45 -8.80 21.87
CA ALA A 108 15.54 -7.50 21.22
C ALA A 108 15.16 -6.36 22.18
N PHE A 109 14.08 -6.53 22.95
CA PHE A 109 13.67 -5.59 23.99
C PHE A 109 14.76 -5.42 25.08
N ASP A 110 15.29 -6.53 25.58
CA ASP A 110 16.38 -6.53 26.57
C ASP A 110 17.66 -5.87 26.05
N ALA A 111 17.99 -6.09 24.78
CA ALA A 111 19.15 -5.46 24.16
C ALA A 111 19.02 -3.95 24.12
N ALA A 112 17.84 -3.43 23.77
CA ALA A 112 17.57 -1.98 23.77
C ALA A 112 17.80 -1.38 25.17
N ALA A 113 17.26 -2.03 26.22
CA ALA A 113 17.47 -1.60 27.60
C ALA A 113 18.96 -1.64 28.02
N ARG A 114 19.66 -2.75 27.73
CA ARG A 114 21.10 -2.90 28.08
C ARG A 114 22.00 -1.89 27.37
N LEU A 115 21.66 -1.51 26.14
CA LEU A 115 22.42 -0.53 25.35
C LEU A 115 22.07 0.93 25.72
N GLY A 116 21.21 1.13 26.73
CA GLY A 116 20.78 2.45 27.17
C GLY A 116 20.07 3.20 26.06
N MET A 117 19.23 2.51 25.27
CA MET A 117 18.27 3.15 24.39
C MET A 117 17.15 3.78 25.22
N PRO A 118 16.46 4.82 24.71
CA PRO A 118 15.28 5.36 25.38
C PRO A 118 14.24 4.27 25.69
N PRO A 119 13.48 4.41 26.80
CA PRO A 119 12.42 3.45 27.12
C PRO A 119 11.34 3.49 26.04
N MET A 120 10.84 2.31 25.64
CA MET A 120 9.77 2.17 24.65
C MET A 120 8.46 2.76 25.20
N ARG A 121 7.89 3.73 24.48
CA ARG A 121 6.65 4.43 24.86
C ARG A 121 5.54 4.33 23.81
N VAL A 122 5.88 3.80 22.64
CA VAL A 122 4.97 3.71 21.50
C VAL A 122 4.66 2.24 21.23
N LEU A 123 3.37 1.94 21.09
CA LEU A 123 2.86 0.67 20.58
C LEU A 123 2.35 0.91 19.15
N ASP A 124 2.87 0.14 18.21
CA ASP A 124 2.45 0.20 16.82
C ASP A 124 1.64 -1.04 16.47
N ILE A 125 0.37 -0.83 16.07
CA ILE A 125 -0.55 -1.90 15.68
C ILE A 125 -0.41 -2.30 14.20
N GLY A 126 0.48 -1.63 13.45
CA GLY A 126 0.74 -1.89 12.05
C GLY A 126 -0.40 -1.49 11.11
N GLY A 127 -0.41 -2.08 9.93
CA GLY A 127 -1.42 -1.86 8.88
C GLY A 127 -2.27 -3.09 8.60
N GLY A 128 -2.65 -3.29 7.33
CA GLY A 128 -3.49 -4.43 6.90
C GLY A 128 -5.00 -4.16 6.98
N PHE A 129 -5.39 -2.95 7.40
CA PHE A 129 -6.78 -2.52 7.41
C PHE A 129 -7.33 -2.39 5.99
N MET A 130 -8.47 -3.04 5.74
CA MET A 130 -9.21 -2.96 4.48
C MET A 130 -10.29 -1.88 4.59
N PRO A 131 -10.56 -1.08 3.54
CA PRO A 131 -11.62 -0.08 3.57
C PRO A 131 -13.00 -0.69 3.28
N ASP A 132 -13.34 -1.79 3.95
CA ASP A 132 -14.60 -2.51 3.79
C ASP A 132 -15.27 -2.82 5.14
N ALA A 133 -16.31 -3.66 5.12
CA ALA A 133 -17.11 -3.98 6.31
C ALA A 133 -16.30 -4.66 7.43
N THR A 134 -15.11 -5.21 7.13
CA THR A 134 -14.26 -5.86 8.14
C THR A 134 -13.50 -4.87 9.02
N PHE A 135 -13.45 -3.58 8.63
CA PHE A 135 -12.73 -2.56 9.38
C PHE A 135 -13.28 -2.35 10.78
N ASP A 136 -14.61 -2.25 10.92
CA ASP A 136 -15.26 -1.96 12.20
C ASP A 136 -15.04 -3.12 13.19
N ASP A 137 -15.18 -4.37 12.72
CA ASP A 137 -14.91 -5.57 13.53
C ASP A 137 -13.44 -5.62 13.99
N ALA A 138 -12.49 -5.29 13.09
CA ALA A 138 -11.07 -5.24 13.43
C ALA A 138 -10.77 -4.13 14.46
N ALA A 139 -11.38 -2.95 14.29
CA ALA A 139 -11.21 -1.83 15.19
C ALA A 139 -11.79 -2.14 16.59
N GLU A 140 -12.95 -2.78 16.68
CA GLU A 140 -13.54 -3.22 17.96
C GLU A 140 -12.62 -4.21 18.68
N ALA A 141 -12.16 -5.26 17.99
CA ALA A 141 -11.25 -6.25 18.56
C ALA A 141 -9.93 -5.63 19.05
N ILE A 142 -9.37 -4.67 18.29
CA ILE A 142 -8.15 -3.95 18.69
C ILE A 142 -8.43 -3.07 19.92
N ASN A 143 -9.55 -2.35 19.95
CA ASN A 143 -9.90 -1.48 21.08
C ASN A 143 -10.07 -2.29 22.38
N ASP A 144 -10.72 -3.45 22.32
CA ASP A 144 -10.87 -4.36 23.47
C ASP A 144 -9.51 -4.87 23.96
N ALA A 145 -8.64 -5.29 23.04
CA ALA A 145 -7.29 -5.74 23.37
C ALA A 145 -6.45 -4.60 23.99
N LEU A 146 -6.53 -3.39 23.45
CA LEU A 146 -5.85 -2.22 24.01
C LEU A 146 -6.38 -1.88 25.40
N ALA A 147 -7.69 -1.91 25.63
CA ALA A 147 -8.29 -1.66 26.94
C ALA A 147 -7.84 -2.69 27.99
N GLN A 148 -7.69 -3.95 27.58
CA GLN A 148 -7.27 -5.05 28.46
C GLN A 148 -5.77 -5.03 28.76
N HIS A 149 -4.92 -4.81 27.75
CA HIS A 149 -3.47 -5.01 27.84
C HIS A 149 -2.67 -3.72 27.99
N PHE A 150 -3.17 -2.60 27.47
CA PHE A 150 -2.51 -1.29 27.47
C PHE A 150 -3.48 -0.19 27.92
N PRO A 151 -4.06 -0.29 29.14
CA PRO A 151 -4.97 0.73 29.64
C PRO A 151 -4.26 2.09 29.65
N ARG A 152 -5.01 3.19 29.50
CA ARG A 152 -4.45 4.57 29.41
C ARG A 152 -3.46 4.92 30.52
N ALA A 153 -3.60 4.32 31.70
CA ALA A 153 -2.68 4.50 32.82
C ALA A 153 -1.23 4.03 32.55
N CYS A 154 -1.02 3.15 31.56
CA CYS A 154 0.31 2.74 31.12
C CYS A 154 1.10 3.86 30.44
N GLY A 155 0.43 4.93 29.99
CA GLY A 155 1.08 6.06 29.31
C GLY A 155 1.71 5.72 27.97
N VAL A 156 1.28 4.61 27.35
CA VAL A 156 1.71 4.18 26.03
C VAL A 156 0.94 4.97 24.97
N GLU A 157 1.66 5.51 24.00
CA GLU A 157 1.10 6.09 22.79
C GLU A 157 0.84 4.96 21.77
N VAL A 158 -0.35 4.94 21.17
CA VAL A 158 -0.70 3.92 20.17
C VAL A 158 -0.76 4.55 18.80
N ILE A 159 -0.04 3.98 17.85
CA ILE A 159 -0.05 4.37 16.44
C ILE A 159 -0.46 3.18 15.58
N GLY A 160 -0.85 3.43 14.33
CA GLY A 160 -1.01 2.41 13.30
C GLY A 160 -0.49 2.90 11.95
N GLU A 161 -0.29 1.96 11.03
CA GLU A 161 0.30 2.15 9.69
C GLU A 161 -0.72 1.83 8.56
N PRO A 162 -1.95 2.41 8.55
CA PRO A 162 -2.93 2.14 7.50
C PRO A 162 -2.48 2.72 6.14
N GLY A 163 -2.06 1.86 5.23
CA GLY A 163 -1.78 2.23 3.82
C GLY A 163 -2.99 2.04 2.91
N GLN A 164 -3.31 0.77 2.64
CA GLN A 164 -4.38 0.36 1.71
C GLN A 164 -5.75 0.96 2.07
N TYR A 165 -6.08 1.00 3.36
CA TYR A 165 -7.30 1.62 3.90
C TYR A 165 -7.57 3.03 3.32
N PHE A 166 -6.57 3.91 3.32
CA PHE A 166 -6.74 5.26 2.80
C PHE A 166 -6.68 5.33 1.28
N ALA A 167 -5.82 4.50 0.65
CA ALA A 167 -5.47 4.67 -0.74
C ALA A 167 -6.41 3.93 -1.71
N GLU A 168 -6.84 2.70 -1.40
CA GLU A 168 -7.44 1.77 -2.37
C GLU A 168 -8.58 2.41 -3.17
N LYS A 169 -9.59 2.93 -2.48
CA LYS A 169 -10.81 3.48 -3.09
C LYS A 169 -10.65 4.91 -3.62
N ALA A 170 -9.52 5.56 -3.37
CA ALA A 170 -9.30 6.96 -3.75
C ALA A 170 -9.04 7.13 -5.26
N CYS A 171 -8.67 6.07 -5.97
CA CYS A 171 -8.32 6.12 -7.40
C CYS A 171 -9.05 5.06 -8.22
N THR A 172 -9.47 5.45 -9.43
CA THR A 172 -9.94 4.56 -10.51
C THR A 172 -8.99 4.73 -11.69
N LEU A 173 -8.46 3.64 -12.24
CA LEU A 173 -7.69 3.66 -13.47
C LEU A 173 -8.65 3.69 -14.66
N ALA A 174 -8.39 4.56 -15.63
CA ALA A 174 -9.03 4.53 -16.94
C ALA A 174 -7.95 4.27 -18.00
N SER A 175 -8.12 3.21 -18.78
CA SER A 175 -7.20 2.81 -19.82
C SER A 175 -7.94 2.62 -21.14
N ARG A 176 -7.33 3.12 -22.23
CA ARG A 176 -7.95 3.18 -23.55
C ARG A 176 -7.63 1.91 -24.31
N VAL A 177 -8.62 1.39 -25.03
CA VAL A 177 -8.43 0.29 -25.98
C VAL A 177 -7.63 0.81 -27.17
N ILE A 178 -6.40 0.33 -27.34
CA ILE A 178 -5.47 0.72 -28.42
C ILE A 178 -5.40 -0.33 -29.54
N GLY A 179 -5.84 -1.55 -29.26
CA GLY A 179 -5.85 -2.64 -30.22
C GLY A 179 -7.04 -3.56 -29.99
N LYS A 180 -7.49 -4.22 -31.05
CA LYS A 180 -8.60 -5.16 -31.01
C LYS A 180 -8.37 -6.29 -31.99
N ARG A 181 -8.75 -7.51 -31.59
CA ARG A 181 -8.79 -8.67 -32.46
C ARG A 181 -9.97 -9.56 -32.10
N ARG A 182 -10.46 -10.30 -33.09
CA ARG A 182 -11.46 -11.36 -32.90
C ARG A 182 -10.85 -12.69 -33.34
N ARG A 183 -10.98 -13.71 -32.49
CA ARG A 183 -10.55 -15.08 -32.78
C ARG A 183 -11.71 -16.03 -32.49
N GLY A 184 -12.48 -16.37 -33.53
CA GLY A 184 -13.75 -17.09 -33.37
C GLY A 184 -14.76 -16.28 -32.57
N GLU A 185 -15.19 -16.82 -31.43
CA GLU A 185 -16.13 -16.17 -30.50
C GLU A 185 -15.42 -15.26 -29.48
N VAL A 186 -14.11 -15.45 -29.27
CA VAL A 186 -13.34 -14.67 -28.28
C VAL A 186 -13.01 -13.29 -28.82
N ARG A 187 -13.18 -12.28 -27.96
CA ARG A 187 -12.70 -10.91 -28.20
C ARG A 187 -11.38 -10.68 -27.48
N GLU A 188 -10.46 -10.01 -28.15
CA GLU A 188 -9.16 -9.65 -27.60
C GLU A 188 -8.99 -8.14 -27.71
N TYR A 189 -8.62 -7.49 -26.61
CA TYR A 189 -8.41 -6.06 -26.52
C TYR A 189 -7.04 -5.78 -25.93
N TRP A 190 -6.30 -4.84 -26.52
CA TRP A 190 -5.08 -4.28 -25.96
C TRP A 190 -5.40 -2.92 -25.40
N ILE A 191 -5.01 -2.68 -24.16
CA ILE A 191 -5.15 -1.40 -23.50
C ILE A 191 -3.78 -0.74 -23.31
N ASP A 192 -3.76 0.57 -23.05
CA ASP A 192 -2.54 1.37 -22.92
C ASP A 192 -1.88 1.32 -21.51
N ASP A 193 -2.36 0.44 -20.64
CA ASP A 193 -1.74 0.08 -19.35
C ASP A 193 -1.79 -1.44 -19.14
N GLY A 194 -1.01 -2.00 -18.24
CA GLY A 194 -0.88 -3.44 -18.08
C GLY A 194 -0.28 -3.85 -16.74
N ILE A 195 0.02 -5.13 -16.61
CA ILE A 195 0.51 -5.71 -15.33
C ILE A 195 1.92 -5.21 -14.96
N TYR A 196 2.63 -4.60 -15.90
CA TYR A 196 3.91 -3.94 -15.66
C TYR A 196 3.76 -2.46 -15.28
N GLY A 197 2.57 -1.87 -15.46
CA GLY A 197 2.22 -0.50 -15.13
C GLY A 197 1.33 -0.41 -13.89
N ALA A 198 0.24 0.35 -13.93
CA ALA A 198 -0.62 0.55 -12.76
C ALA A 198 -1.34 -0.74 -12.30
N LEU A 199 -1.52 -1.71 -13.19
CA LEU A 199 -2.13 -3.01 -12.85
C LEU A 199 -1.11 -4.02 -12.28
N SER A 200 0.08 -3.57 -11.85
CA SER A 200 1.05 -4.42 -11.14
C SER A 200 0.51 -5.03 -9.84
N CYS A 201 -0.49 -4.38 -9.23
CA CYS A 201 -1.21 -4.90 -8.06
C CYS A 201 -1.89 -6.26 -8.31
N THR A 202 -2.08 -6.66 -9.58
CA THR A 202 -2.59 -7.99 -9.95
C THR A 202 -1.58 -9.11 -9.74
N ILE A 203 -0.28 -8.79 -9.76
CA ILE A 203 0.81 -9.74 -9.54
C ILE A 203 1.33 -9.61 -8.11
N LEU A 204 1.56 -8.37 -7.67
CA LEU A 204 2.24 -8.07 -6.41
C LEU A 204 1.28 -8.00 -5.21
N GLY A 205 -0.02 -7.93 -5.49
CA GLY A 205 -1.08 -7.90 -4.48
C GLY A 205 -2.20 -8.88 -4.82
N ASP A 206 -3.33 -8.69 -4.16
CA ASP A 206 -4.54 -9.50 -4.26
C ASP A 206 -5.60 -8.89 -5.18
N TYR A 207 -5.25 -7.82 -5.91
CA TYR A 207 -6.22 -7.11 -6.73
C TYR A 207 -6.76 -8.01 -7.85
N VAL A 208 -8.08 -8.19 -7.87
CA VAL A 208 -8.78 -8.94 -8.91
C VAL A 208 -9.40 -7.95 -9.91
N PRO A 209 -8.87 -7.84 -11.14
CA PRO A 209 -9.36 -6.87 -12.11
C PRO A 209 -10.81 -7.14 -12.51
N ARG A 210 -11.61 -6.08 -12.49
CA ARG A 210 -12.99 -6.09 -12.97
C ARG A 210 -13.17 -4.96 -13.98
N PRO A 211 -12.61 -5.10 -15.20
CA PRO A 211 -12.71 -4.05 -16.21
C PRO A 211 -14.17 -3.80 -16.55
N ARG A 212 -14.58 -2.54 -16.51
CA ARG A 212 -15.91 -2.11 -16.98
C ARG A 212 -15.75 -1.05 -18.07
N PRO A 213 -16.58 -1.04 -19.11
CA PRO A 213 -16.60 0.06 -20.06
C PRO A 213 -16.92 1.38 -19.34
N LEU A 214 -16.19 2.46 -19.63
CA LEU A 214 -16.63 3.80 -19.26
C LEU A 214 -17.83 4.14 -20.14
N ALA A 215 -19.03 4.14 -19.56
CA ALA A 215 -20.29 4.15 -20.31
C ALA A 215 -20.31 5.12 -21.50
N ALA A 216 -20.69 4.62 -22.69
CA ALA A 216 -21.43 5.47 -23.62
C ALA A 216 -22.78 5.78 -22.95
N GLN A 217 -23.18 7.06 -22.93
CA GLN A 217 -24.37 7.58 -22.26
C GLN A 217 -25.54 6.58 -22.16
N ARG A 218 -26.02 6.31 -20.94
CA ARG A 218 -27.27 5.55 -20.72
C ARG A 218 -28.41 6.39 -21.34
N PRO A 219 -29.12 5.91 -22.38
CA PRO A 219 -30.27 6.66 -22.88
C PRO A 219 -31.32 6.73 -21.76
N PRO A 220 -32.05 7.85 -21.61
CA PRO A 220 -33.13 7.94 -20.63
C PRO A 220 -34.20 6.89 -20.97
N GLY A 221 -34.48 5.97 -20.04
CA GLY A 221 -35.69 5.13 -20.11
C GLY A 221 -35.56 3.65 -20.51
N GLY A 222 -34.41 2.99 -20.40
CA GLY A 222 -34.39 1.52 -20.54
C GLY A 222 -33.07 0.81 -20.30
N GLU A 223 -33.13 -0.44 -19.83
CA GLU A 223 -31.99 -1.36 -19.79
C GLU A 223 -31.63 -1.80 -21.22
N LYS A 224 -30.58 -1.23 -21.81
CA LYS A 224 -29.92 -1.91 -22.94
C LYS A 224 -29.17 -3.12 -22.38
N LYS A 225 -29.73 -4.32 -22.54
CA LYS A 225 -28.96 -5.57 -22.45
C LYS A 225 -28.01 -5.63 -23.64
N TYR A 226 -26.78 -5.17 -23.46
CA TYR A 226 -25.72 -5.44 -24.42
C TYR A 226 -25.38 -6.93 -24.35
N SER A 227 -25.24 -7.60 -25.51
CA SER A 227 -24.65 -8.93 -25.56
C SER A 227 -23.19 -8.84 -25.13
N THR A 228 -22.78 -9.68 -24.19
CA THR A 228 -21.39 -9.80 -23.76
C THR A 228 -20.71 -10.98 -24.45
N TYR A 229 -19.38 -10.92 -24.53
CA TYR A 229 -18.55 -11.95 -25.12
C TYR A 229 -17.39 -12.29 -24.18
N ALA A 230 -16.98 -13.55 -24.18
CA ALA A 230 -15.75 -13.97 -23.54
C ALA A 230 -14.57 -13.19 -24.14
N SER A 231 -13.88 -12.44 -23.28
CA SER A 231 -12.87 -11.47 -23.69
C SER A 231 -11.56 -11.65 -22.95
N THR A 232 -10.46 -11.39 -23.64
CA THR A 232 -9.12 -11.27 -23.05
C THR A 232 -8.65 -9.82 -23.18
N VAL A 233 -8.20 -9.23 -22.07
CA VAL A 233 -7.61 -7.89 -22.06
C VAL A 233 -6.11 -8.04 -21.82
N PHE A 234 -5.32 -7.54 -22.76
CA PHE A 234 -3.87 -7.49 -22.73
C PHE A 234 -3.39 -6.09 -22.40
N GLY A 235 -2.25 -5.99 -21.73
CA GLY A 235 -1.51 -4.73 -21.64
C GLY A 235 -0.69 -4.43 -22.90
N PRO A 236 0.05 -3.31 -22.94
CA PRO A 236 0.71 -2.81 -24.14
C PRO A 236 2.08 -3.45 -24.40
N THR A 237 2.63 -4.22 -23.46
CA THR A 237 4.02 -4.69 -23.55
C THR A 237 4.20 -5.81 -24.59
N CYS A 238 5.45 -6.12 -24.93
CA CYS A 238 5.75 -7.22 -25.84
C CYS A 238 5.70 -8.61 -25.15
N ASP A 239 5.43 -8.64 -23.85
CA ASP A 239 5.41 -9.86 -23.06
C ASP A 239 4.04 -10.54 -23.14
N SER A 240 4.01 -11.82 -23.50
CA SER A 240 2.78 -12.60 -23.58
C SER A 240 2.09 -12.81 -22.22
N ARG A 241 2.81 -12.60 -21.11
CA ARG A 241 2.25 -12.62 -19.76
C ARG A 241 1.45 -11.38 -19.42
N ASP A 242 1.58 -10.28 -20.17
CA ASP A 242 0.85 -9.02 -19.97
C ASP A 242 -0.64 -9.16 -20.32
N ARG A 243 -1.33 -9.96 -19.50
CA ARG A 243 -2.72 -10.35 -19.61
C ARG A 243 -3.41 -9.94 -18.31
N VAL A 244 -4.26 -8.93 -18.41
CA VAL A 244 -4.98 -8.36 -17.26
C VAL A 244 -6.16 -9.25 -16.87
N VAL A 245 -6.94 -9.71 -17.85
CA VAL A 245 -8.02 -10.70 -17.64
C VAL A 245 -8.14 -11.64 -18.82
N THR A 246 -8.62 -12.86 -18.57
CA THR A 246 -8.93 -13.87 -19.60
C THR A 246 -10.32 -14.44 -19.36
N GLY A 247 -11.12 -14.58 -20.43
CA GLY A 247 -12.48 -15.13 -20.35
C GLY A 247 -13.53 -14.19 -19.71
N TYR A 248 -13.17 -12.94 -19.43
CA TYR A 248 -14.05 -11.97 -18.78
C TYR A 248 -15.16 -11.53 -19.74
N GLN A 249 -16.39 -11.39 -19.24
CA GLN A 249 -17.52 -10.97 -20.06
C GLN A 249 -17.52 -9.46 -20.25
N LEU A 250 -17.26 -9.01 -21.48
CA LEU A 250 -17.35 -7.60 -21.87
C LEU A 250 -18.33 -7.45 -23.04
N PRO A 251 -19.02 -6.30 -23.16
CA PRO A 251 -19.65 -5.95 -24.42
C PRO A 251 -18.60 -5.80 -25.53
N GLU A 252 -19.04 -5.74 -26.78
CA GLU A 252 -18.15 -5.42 -27.88
C GLU A 252 -17.53 -4.03 -27.69
N MET A 253 -16.23 -3.97 -27.43
CA MET A 253 -15.46 -2.72 -27.32
C MET A 253 -14.83 -2.34 -28.67
N ASN A 254 -14.54 -1.06 -28.87
CA ASN A 254 -13.85 -0.51 -30.05
C ASN A 254 -12.54 0.20 -29.67
N VAL A 255 -11.61 0.29 -30.62
CA VAL A 255 -10.39 1.07 -30.45
C VAL A 255 -10.77 2.53 -30.18
N GLY A 256 -10.17 3.13 -29.15
CA GLY A 256 -10.49 4.48 -28.68
C GLY A 256 -11.49 4.53 -27.51
N GLU A 257 -12.22 3.46 -27.23
CA GLU A 257 -13.08 3.36 -26.05
C GLU A 257 -12.26 3.08 -24.78
N TRP A 258 -12.88 3.29 -23.61
CA TRP A 258 -12.20 3.21 -22.32
C TRP A 258 -12.71 2.03 -21.49
N LEU A 259 -11.77 1.31 -20.89
CA LEU A 259 -12.03 0.41 -19.77
C LEU A 259 -11.58 1.10 -18.49
N VAL A 260 -12.36 0.92 -17.43
CA VAL A 260 -12.02 1.44 -16.11
C VAL A 260 -11.95 0.33 -15.08
N PHE A 261 -11.07 0.55 -14.11
CA PHE A 261 -10.72 -0.38 -13.03
C PHE A 261 -10.80 0.41 -11.72
N ASP A 262 -11.76 0.06 -10.88
CA ASP A 262 -11.96 0.69 -9.57
C ASP A 262 -10.96 0.13 -8.55
N GLY A 263 -10.73 0.86 -7.45
CA GLY A 263 -9.88 0.38 -6.35
C GLY A 263 -8.37 0.42 -6.66
N MET A 264 -7.95 1.33 -7.53
CA MET A 264 -6.59 1.38 -8.10
C MET A 264 -5.66 2.35 -7.38
N GLY A 265 -5.92 2.68 -6.12
CA GLY A 265 -5.07 3.61 -5.35
C GLY A 265 -3.99 2.95 -4.50
N ALA A 266 -4.12 1.67 -4.15
CA ALA A 266 -3.17 0.94 -3.31
C ALA A 266 -2.33 -0.04 -4.15
N TYR A 267 -1.01 -0.05 -3.97
CA TYR A 267 -0.04 -0.96 -4.60
C TYR A 267 -0.10 -1.03 -6.15
N ALA A 268 -0.73 -0.03 -6.76
CA ALA A 268 -0.89 0.14 -8.19
C ALA A 268 0.33 0.90 -8.75
N ALA A 269 0.17 2.19 -9.05
CA ALA A 269 1.25 3.01 -9.61
C ALA A 269 2.53 3.06 -8.75
N SER A 270 2.45 2.79 -7.44
CA SER A 270 3.62 2.72 -6.56
C SER A 270 4.56 1.55 -6.86
N SER A 271 4.04 0.49 -7.49
CA SER A 271 4.74 -0.79 -7.68
C SER A 271 4.98 -1.12 -9.16
N GLY A 272 4.45 -0.31 -10.08
CA GLY A 272 4.65 -0.48 -11.50
C GLY A 272 6.03 0.00 -11.97
N SER A 273 6.29 -0.22 -13.25
CA SER A 273 7.56 0.09 -13.91
C SER A 273 7.33 0.67 -15.30
N ASN A 274 8.39 1.20 -15.92
CA ASN A 274 8.37 1.62 -17.33
C ASN A 274 8.91 0.52 -18.26
N PHE A 275 8.59 -0.76 -17.97
CA PHE A 275 9.02 -1.88 -18.80
C PHE A 275 8.52 -1.71 -20.25
N ASN A 276 9.33 -2.13 -21.22
CA ASN A 276 9.15 -1.83 -22.66
C ASN A 276 9.07 -0.34 -23.03
N GLY A 277 9.39 0.59 -22.12
CA GLY A 277 9.40 2.03 -22.39
C GLY A 277 8.02 2.69 -22.34
N PHE A 278 6.98 1.96 -21.91
CA PHE A 278 5.66 2.54 -21.66
C PHE A 278 5.68 3.29 -20.34
N LEU A 279 5.43 4.60 -20.39
CA LEU A 279 5.40 5.42 -19.19
C LEU A 279 4.10 5.16 -18.42
N MET A 280 4.20 4.86 -17.13
CA MET A 280 3.05 4.93 -16.22
C MET A 280 2.54 6.36 -16.07
N SER A 281 3.43 7.33 -16.27
CA SER A 281 3.19 8.76 -16.09
C SER A 281 2.47 9.37 -17.28
N ASP A 282 1.17 9.11 -17.35
CA ASP A 282 0.17 10.08 -17.82
C ASP A 282 -1.19 9.82 -17.16
N ILE A 283 -1.19 9.34 -15.89
CA ILE A 283 -2.37 9.35 -15.04
C ILE A 283 -2.74 10.81 -14.80
N LYS A 284 -3.52 11.39 -15.72
CA LYS A 284 -4.22 12.63 -15.48
C LYS A 284 -5.14 12.38 -14.29
N THR A 285 -4.70 12.82 -13.12
CA THR A 285 -5.52 12.74 -11.91
C THR A 285 -6.65 13.75 -12.09
N HIS A 286 -7.84 13.24 -12.40
CA HIS A 286 -9.06 14.03 -12.43
C HIS A 286 -9.73 13.90 -11.07
N LEU A 287 -9.82 15.00 -10.33
CA LEU A 287 -10.51 15.04 -9.05
C LEU A 287 -12.01 15.16 -9.32
N ALA A 288 -12.71 14.04 -9.30
CA ALA A 288 -14.17 14.00 -9.38
C ALA A 288 -14.73 13.97 -7.96
N TYR A 289 -15.51 14.98 -7.59
CA TYR A 289 -16.29 14.98 -6.35
C TYR A 289 -17.72 14.54 -6.69
N SER A 290 -18.25 13.59 -5.92
CA SER A 290 -19.70 13.38 -5.90
C SER A 290 -20.28 14.35 -4.87
N THR A 291 -21.15 15.24 -5.32
CA THR A 291 -22.07 15.98 -4.44
C THR A 291 -23.12 15.06 -3.85
#